data_AF-A0A2D6ZZY9-F1
#
_entry.id   AF-A0A2D6ZZY9-F1
#
_cell.length_a   1.000
_cell.length_b   1.000
_cell.length_c   1.000
_cell.angle_alpha   90.00
_cell.angle_beta   90.00
_cell.angle_gamma   90.00
#
_symmetry.space_group_name_H-M   'P 1'
#
loop_
_entity.id
_entity.type
_entity.pdbx_description
1 polymer ?
#
loop_
_entity_poly.entity_id
_entity_poly.type
_entity_poly.pdbx_seq_one_letter_code
_entity_poly.pdbx_strand_id
1 'polypeptide(L)'
;MTLKYTEDHEWIKIENNVGIIGISKHAVDELGEIVFVELPELDSNYKQKEEFGSIESVKTVSSLYLPVSGKVIETNKTLENNPELINNSPEENGWIVKIEIENNSETENLLSESDYQTYLESL
;
A
#
# COMPACT_ATOMS: atom_id res chain seq x y z
N MET A 1 -0.78 7.07 -16.15
CA MET A 1 -0.53 7.18 -14.70
C MET A 1 0.19 5.92 -14.30
N THR A 2 1.26 6.02 -13.51
CA THR A 2 2.21 4.93 -13.28
C THR A 2 2.30 4.65 -11.79
N LEU A 3 2.37 3.38 -11.42
CA LEU A 3 2.60 2.94 -10.05
C LEU A 3 4.06 3.21 -9.66
N LYS A 4 4.27 3.58 -8.40
CA LYS A 4 5.58 3.56 -7.75
C LYS A 4 5.54 2.60 -6.58
N TYR A 5 6.69 2.08 -6.20
CA TYR A 5 6.81 1.00 -5.22
C TYR A 5 7.80 1.35 -4.10
N THR A 6 7.63 0.71 -2.96
CA THR A 6 8.60 0.69 -1.85
C THR A 6 9.41 -0.61 -1.89
N GLU A 7 10.52 -0.63 -1.15
CA GLU A 7 11.25 -1.87 -0.89
C GLU A 7 10.43 -2.85 -0.02
N ASP A 8 9.55 -2.32 0.85
CA ASP A 8 8.63 -3.08 1.71
C ASP A 8 7.37 -3.59 0.95
N HIS A 9 7.37 -3.48 -0.38
CA HIS A 9 6.36 -4.05 -1.29
C HIS A 9 4.97 -3.40 -1.22
N GLU A 10 4.86 -2.17 -0.75
CA GLU A 10 3.70 -1.31 -1.01
C GLU A 10 3.81 -0.61 -2.37
N TRP A 11 2.66 -0.29 -2.96
CA TRP A 11 2.57 0.55 -4.14
C TRP A 11 1.79 1.84 -3.85
N ILE A 12 2.10 2.89 -4.62
CA ILE A 12 1.34 4.13 -4.66
C ILE A 12 1.03 4.56 -6.10
N LYS A 13 -0.24 4.90 -6.34
CA LYS A 13 -0.71 5.56 -7.57
C LYS A 13 -1.05 7.01 -7.24
N ILE A 14 -0.46 7.96 -7.96
CA ILE A 14 -0.64 9.39 -7.69
C ILE A 14 -1.57 10.02 -8.73
N GLU A 15 -2.66 10.62 -8.27
CA GLU A 15 -3.65 11.32 -9.08
C GLU A 15 -3.98 12.68 -8.46
N ASN A 16 -3.60 13.80 -9.10
CA ASN A 16 -3.93 15.16 -8.64
C ASN A 16 -3.66 15.41 -7.13
N ASN A 17 -2.47 15.01 -6.65
CA ASN A 17 -2.04 15.07 -5.23
C ASN A 17 -2.67 14.05 -4.27
N VAL A 18 -3.49 13.13 -4.79
CA VAL A 18 -4.00 11.99 -4.03
C VAL A 18 -3.14 10.77 -4.30
N GLY A 19 -2.59 10.18 -3.24
CA GLY A 19 -1.90 8.90 -3.27
C GLY A 19 -2.86 7.77 -2.92
N ILE A 20 -3.09 6.85 -3.85
CA ILE A 20 -3.84 5.61 -3.61
C ILE A 20 -2.81 4.52 -3.32
N ILE A 21 -2.94 3.81 -2.20
CA ILE A 21 -1.91 2.90 -1.69
C ILE A 21 -2.49 1.51 -1.46
N GLY A 22 -1.69 0.49 -1.73
CA GLY A 22 -1.97 -0.92 -1.44
C GLY A 22 -0.68 -1.73 -1.38
N ILE A 23 -0.80 -3.06 -1.37
CA ILE A 23 0.36 -3.97 -1.44
C ILE A 23 0.51 -4.59 -2.82
N SER A 24 1.75 -4.85 -3.23
CA SER A 24 2.08 -5.37 -4.55
C SER A 24 1.61 -6.81 -4.72
N LYS A 25 1.55 -7.27 -5.97
CA LYS A 25 1.31 -8.69 -6.25
C LYS A 25 2.34 -9.61 -5.57
N HIS A 26 3.59 -9.18 -5.49
CA HIS A 26 4.65 -9.94 -4.84
C HIS A 26 4.36 -10.14 -3.35
N ALA A 27 4.01 -9.06 -2.62
CA ALA A 27 3.65 -9.15 -1.20
C ALA A 27 2.48 -10.11 -0.96
N VAL A 28 1.46 -10.07 -1.82
CA VAL A 28 0.33 -10.99 -1.75
C VAL A 28 0.77 -12.45 -1.91
N ASP A 29 1.63 -12.74 -2.88
CA ASP A 29 2.10 -14.09 -3.15
C ASP A 29 2.93 -14.65 -1.96
N GLU A 30 3.71 -13.80 -1.28
CA GLU A 30 4.44 -14.16 -0.06
C GLU A 30 3.50 -14.43 1.13
N LEU A 31 2.62 -13.46 1.42
CA LEU A 31 1.68 -13.52 2.55
C LEU A 31 0.68 -14.68 2.40
N GLY A 32 0.27 -15.00 1.17
CA GLY A 32 -0.77 -15.99 0.89
C GLY A 32 -2.18 -15.43 1.10
N GLU A 33 -3.12 -16.28 1.50
CA GLU A 33 -4.53 -15.92 1.65
C GLU A 33 -4.71 -14.88 2.78
N ILE A 34 -5.18 -13.68 2.39
CA ILE A 34 -5.45 -12.58 3.31
C ILE A 34 -6.82 -12.79 3.95
N VAL A 35 -6.86 -12.72 5.28
CA VAL A 35 -8.07 -12.99 6.07
C VAL A 35 -8.53 -11.76 6.86
N PHE A 36 -7.66 -10.77 7.06
CA PHE A 36 -8.02 -9.54 7.75
C PHE A 36 -7.09 -8.39 7.37
N VAL A 37 -7.62 -7.16 7.44
CA VAL A 37 -6.91 -5.91 7.18
C VAL A 37 -7.33 -4.90 8.24
N GLU A 38 -6.35 -4.36 8.96
CA GLU A 38 -6.53 -3.23 9.87
C GLU A 38 -6.39 -1.93 9.08
N LEU A 39 -7.47 -1.17 8.98
CA LEU A 39 -7.51 0.11 8.28
C LEU A 39 -7.22 1.27 9.24
N PRO A 40 -6.52 2.33 8.80
CA PRO A 40 -6.28 3.52 9.60
C PRO A 40 -7.57 4.29 9.88
N GLU A 41 -7.53 5.18 10.87
CA GLU A 41 -8.58 6.15 11.08
C GLU A 41 -8.58 7.23 9.98
N LEU A 42 -9.79 7.64 9.56
CA LEU A 42 -9.97 8.78 8.66
C LEU A 42 -9.42 10.06 9.34
N ASP A 43 -8.89 10.98 8.54
CA ASP A 43 -8.30 12.25 8.98
C ASP A 43 -6.99 12.15 9.78
N SER A 44 -6.47 10.95 10.01
CA SER A 44 -5.14 10.74 10.63
C SER A 44 -4.00 11.16 9.70
N ASN A 45 -2.90 11.62 10.31
CA ASN A 45 -1.69 12.04 9.59
C ASN A 45 -0.56 11.07 9.93
N TYR A 46 0.19 10.69 8.91
CA TYR A 46 1.31 9.76 9.03
C TYR A 46 2.50 10.30 8.25
N LYS A 47 3.71 10.01 8.72
CA LYS A 47 4.95 10.31 8.03
C LYS A 47 5.33 9.18 7.08
N GLN A 48 6.22 9.47 6.12
CA GLN A 48 6.85 8.44 5.32
C GLN A 48 7.47 7.35 6.23
N LYS A 49 7.21 6.08 5.87
CA LYS A 49 7.61 4.87 6.61
C LYS A 49 6.98 4.73 8.00
N GLU A 50 5.95 5.50 8.32
CA GLU A 50 5.16 5.29 9.53
C GLU A 50 4.12 4.19 9.29
N GLU A 51 3.93 3.33 10.29
CA GLU A 51 2.94 2.26 10.26
C GLU A 51 1.53 2.86 10.30
N PHE A 52 0.68 2.48 9.35
CA PHE A 52 -0.70 2.97 9.26
C PHE A 52 -1.76 1.88 9.43
N GLY A 53 -1.34 0.61 9.44
CA GLY A 53 -2.23 -0.54 9.57
C GLY A 53 -1.47 -1.84 9.45
N SER A 54 -2.20 -2.94 9.38
CA SER A 54 -1.65 -4.29 9.30
C SER A 54 -2.51 -5.18 8.41
N ILE A 55 -1.89 -6.21 7.84
CA ILE A 55 -2.56 -7.28 7.10
C ILE A 55 -2.28 -8.59 7.81
N GLU A 56 -3.33 -9.38 8.02
CA GLU A 56 -3.23 -10.74 8.53
C GLU A 56 -3.62 -11.73 7.43
N SER A 57 -2.73 -12.69 7.22
CA SER A 57 -2.94 -13.84 6.36
C SER A 57 -3.02 -15.12 7.19
N VAL A 58 -3.40 -16.23 6.56
CA VAL A 58 -3.35 -17.56 7.20
C VAL A 58 -1.93 -17.93 7.69
N LYS A 59 -0.89 -17.30 7.14
CA LYS A 59 0.51 -17.59 7.48
C LYS A 59 1.10 -16.65 8.54
N THR A 60 0.79 -15.35 8.45
CA THR A 60 1.48 -14.32 9.23
C THR A 60 0.69 -13.02 9.31
N VAL A 61 1.10 -12.14 10.22
CA VAL A 61 0.70 -10.73 10.25
C VAL A 61 1.87 -9.89 9.71
N SER A 62 1.57 -8.87 8.92
CA SER A 62 2.53 -7.90 8.41
C SER A 62 2.02 -6.48 8.65
N SER A 63 2.88 -5.61 9.15
CA SER A 63 2.61 -4.17 9.23
C SER A 63 2.63 -3.55 7.83
N LEU A 64 1.91 -2.43 7.67
CA LEU A 64 1.85 -1.63 6.45
C LEU A 64 2.40 -0.23 6.71
N TYR A 65 3.26 0.25 5.82
CA TYR A 65 3.92 1.54 5.99
C TYR A 65 3.53 2.53 4.90
N LEU A 66 3.38 3.81 5.24
CA LEU A 66 3.08 4.82 4.23
C LEU A 66 4.29 5.09 3.32
N PRO A 67 4.13 5.04 1.98
CA PRO A 67 5.23 5.36 1.05
C PRO A 67 5.67 6.82 1.14
N VAL A 68 4.77 7.73 1.49
CA VAL A 68 5.00 9.18 1.63
C VAL A 68 4.16 9.75 2.76
N SER A 69 4.60 10.86 3.32
CA SER A 69 3.89 11.60 4.36
C SER A 69 2.57 12.16 3.81
N GLY A 70 1.49 12.02 4.58
CA GLY A 70 0.19 12.48 4.16
C GLY A 70 -0.93 12.28 5.18
N LYS A 71 -2.10 12.81 4.81
CA LYS A 71 -3.33 12.70 5.59
C LYS A 71 -4.27 11.68 4.96
N VAL A 72 -4.83 10.76 5.75
CA VAL A 72 -5.84 9.80 5.29
C VAL A 72 -7.13 10.51 4.94
N ILE A 73 -7.55 10.40 3.67
CA ILE A 73 -8.79 10.99 3.15
C ILE A 73 -9.84 9.95 2.77
N GLU A 74 -9.44 8.69 2.61
CA GLU A 74 -10.35 7.58 2.32
C GLU A 74 -9.72 6.24 2.72
N THR A 75 -10.53 5.31 3.21
CA THR A 75 -10.12 3.91 3.44
C THR A 75 -11.04 2.98 2.68
N ASN A 76 -10.52 1.86 2.21
CA ASN A 76 -11.29 0.89 1.45
C ASN A 76 -12.12 -0.02 2.37
N LYS A 77 -13.27 0.48 2.81
CA LYS A 77 -14.18 -0.25 3.73
C LYS A 77 -14.70 -1.57 3.18
N THR A 78 -14.56 -1.84 1.88
CA THR A 78 -14.93 -3.16 1.34
C THR A 78 -14.06 -4.28 1.89
N LEU A 79 -12.81 -3.96 2.28
CA LEU A 79 -11.84 -4.92 2.83
C LEU A 79 -12.23 -5.45 4.21
N GLU A 80 -13.05 -4.72 4.98
CA GLU A 80 -13.54 -5.19 6.28
C GLU A 80 -14.39 -6.47 6.15
N ASN A 81 -15.07 -6.64 5.02
CA ASN A 81 -15.93 -7.79 4.75
C ASN A 81 -15.41 -8.71 3.63
N ASN A 82 -14.48 -8.21 2.80
CA ASN A 82 -13.92 -8.95 1.65
C ASN A 82 -12.39 -8.72 1.57
N PRO A 83 -11.61 -9.15 2.57
CA PRO A 83 -10.16 -8.97 2.60
C PRO A 83 -9.44 -9.67 1.43
N GLU A 84 -10.04 -10.74 0.89
CA GLU A 84 -9.55 -11.48 -0.27
C GLU A 84 -9.50 -10.64 -1.56
N LEU A 85 -10.12 -9.46 -1.57
CA LEU A 85 -9.99 -8.52 -2.67
C LEU A 85 -8.53 -8.08 -2.88
N ILE A 86 -7.74 -8.03 -1.81
CA ILE A 86 -6.29 -7.81 -1.89
C ILE A 86 -5.62 -8.95 -2.68
N ASN A 87 -6.01 -10.21 -2.44
CA ASN A 87 -5.48 -11.33 -3.21
C ASN A 87 -5.88 -11.28 -4.69
N ASN A 88 -7.14 -10.94 -4.97
CA ASN A 88 -7.71 -11.02 -6.31
C ASN A 88 -7.36 -9.83 -7.21
N SER A 89 -7.09 -8.66 -6.62
CA SER A 89 -6.94 -7.39 -7.35
C SER A 89 -5.96 -6.44 -6.63
N PRO A 90 -4.73 -6.88 -6.28
CA PRO A 90 -3.82 -6.18 -5.37
C PRO A 90 -3.51 -4.74 -5.77
N GLU A 91 -3.35 -4.49 -7.07
CA GLU A 91 -2.93 -3.19 -7.62
C GLU A 91 -4.08 -2.41 -8.27
N GLU A 92 -5.32 -2.86 -8.04
CA GLU A 92 -6.53 -2.22 -8.54
C GLU A 92 -7.58 -2.07 -7.43
N ASN A 93 -8.46 -3.06 -7.24
CA ASN A 93 -9.57 -2.96 -6.28
C ASN A 93 -9.14 -3.25 -4.84
N GLY A 94 -7.98 -3.85 -4.64
CA GLY A 94 -7.36 -4.17 -3.35
C GLY A 94 -6.59 -3.01 -2.72
N TRP A 95 -6.76 -1.78 -3.20
CA TRP A 95 -6.22 -0.59 -2.52
C TRP A 95 -6.74 -0.50 -1.09
N ILE A 96 -5.93 0.05 -0.18
CA ILE A 96 -6.17 0.04 1.26
C ILE A 96 -6.56 1.43 1.74
N VAL A 97 -5.78 2.43 1.35
CA VAL A 97 -5.95 3.82 1.80
C VAL A 97 -5.71 4.80 0.65
N LYS A 98 -6.41 5.94 0.71
CA LYS A 98 -6.05 7.13 -0.07
C LYS A 98 -5.62 8.24 0.88
N ILE A 99 -4.56 8.93 0.50
CA ILE A 99 -4.01 10.04 1.25
C ILE A 99 -3.94 11.31 0.40
N GLU A 100 -4.08 12.46 1.04
CA GLU A 100 -3.59 13.72 0.51
C GLU A 100 -2.09 13.81 0.80
N ILE A 101 -1.27 13.91 -0.24
CA ILE A 101 0.19 13.92 -0.12
C ILE A 101 0.63 15.28 0.41
N GLU A 102 1.38 15.28 1.52
CA GLU A 102 1.91 16.50 2.14
C GLU A 102 3.29 16.87 1.59
N ASN A 103 4.10 15.87 1.20
CA ASN A 103 5.46 16.10 0.71
C ASN A 103 5.75 15.35 -0.59
N ASN A 104 5.58 16.03 -1.72
CA ASN A 104 5.77 15.42 -3.05
C ASN A 104 7.23 15.00 -3.35
N SER A 105 8.23 15.59 -2.69
CA SER A 105 9.63 15.21 -2.92
C SER A 105 9.93 13.79 -2.42
N GLU A 106 9.17 13.29 -1.44
CA GLU A 106 9.34 11.92 -0.93
C GLU A 106 9.02 10.86 -1.99
N THR A 107 8.22 11.23 -3.01
CA THR A 107 7.89 10.35 -4.13
C THR A 107 9.09 10.07 -5.05
N GLU A 108 10.15 10.89 -4.98
CA GLU A 108 11.38 10.71 -5.76
C GLU A 108 12.23 9.54 -5.25
N ASN A 109 12.02 9.14 -3.98
CA ASN A 109 12.73 8.03 -3.35
C ASN A 109 12.06 6.67 -3.61
N LEU A 110 10.91 6.65 -4.29
CA LEU A 110 10.17 5.43 -4.60
C LEU A 110 10.64 4.82 -5.90
N LEU A 111 10.55 3.50 -5.98
CA LEU A 111 10.96 2.73 -7.13
C LEU A 111 9.94 2.90 -8.27
N SER A 112 10.43 3.08 -9.49
CA SER A 112 9.59 2.86 -10.67
C SER A 112 9.23 1.38 -10.79
N GLU A 113 8.24 1.05 -11.62
CA GLU A 113 7.91 -0.34 -11.91
C GLU A 113 9.13 -1.15 -12.40
N SER A 114 9.96 -0.58 -13.29
CA SER A 114 11.18 -1.26 -13.77
C SER A 114 12.24 -1.43 -12.69
N ASP A 115 12.40 -0.43 -11.81
CA ASP A 115 13.36 -0.53 -10.71
C ASP A 115 12.89 -1.54 -9.66
N TYR A 116 11.57 -1.61 -9.41
CA TYR A 116 10.99 -2.60 -8.52
C TYR A 116 11.17 -4.02 -9.05
N GLN A 117 10.95 -4.26 -10.35
CA GLN A 117 11.24 -5.58 -10.94
C GLN A 117 12.72 -5.96 -10.80
N THR A 118 13.63 -5.00 -11.05
CA THR A 118 15.07 -5.22 -10.88
C THR A 118 15.42 -5.53 -9.42
N TYR A 119 14.77 -4.84 -8.48
CA TYR A 119 14.91 -5.10 -7.05
C TYR A 119 14.44 -6.52 -6.69
N LEU A 120 13.27 -6.95 -7.18
CA LEU A 120 12.76 -8.30 -6.95
C LEU A 120 13.68 -9.40 -7.50
N GLU A 121 14.34 -9.18 -8.63
CA GLU A 121 15.34 -10.12 -9.17
C GLU A 121 16.61 -10.25 -8.31
N SER A 122 16.83 -9.30 -7.39
CA SER A 122 17.99 -9.28 -6.50
C SER A 122 17.76 -9.91 -5.12
N LEU A 123 16.51 -10.25 -4.79
CA LEU A 123 16.10 -10.94 -3.56
C LEU A 123 16.34 -12.46 -3.66
#